data_AF-A0AA35SQ23-F1
#
_entry.id   AF-A0AA35SQ23-F1
#
_cell.length_a   1.000
_cell.length_b   1.000
_cell.length_c   1.000
_cell.angle_alpha   90.00
_cell.angle_beta   90.00
_cell.angle_gamma   90.00
#
_symmetry.space_group_name_H-M   'P 1'
#
loop_
_entity.id
_entity.type
_entity.pdbx_description
1 polymer ?
#
loop_
_entity_poly.entity_id
_entity_poly.type
_entity_poly.pdbx_seq_one_letter_code
_entity_poly.pdbx_strand_id
1 'polypeptide(L)'
;MSPNQMVCDNDSHVKLSVLNGLREHHRMKEIRVHELKTEVDEAQNKINEAESTVLKMKRKINVTRDEADEIKRSMENMTTPQLEQLEELEICSEDGFVADCCEIKRMYPSAPSGIYAIKDPCAGDNPFSYAKLAVYCDMETDGGGWIVIQRRNASMGWV
;
A
#
# COMPACT_ATOMS: atom_id res chain seq x y z
N MET A 1 -5.92 -2.66 -92.49
CA MET A 1 -6.20 -1.89 -91.24
C MET A 1 -4.96 -1.06 -90.94
N SER A 2 -5.12 0.23 -90.65
CA SER A 2 -4.01 1.19 -90.58
C SER A 2 -3.18 1.03 -89.29
N PRO A 3 -1.84 1.15 -89.33
CA PRO A 3 -0.95 0.94 -88.17
C PRO A 3 -1.24 1.83 -86.95
N ASN A 4 -1.90 2.97 -87.14
CA ASN A 4 -2.21 3.94 -86.08
C ASN A 4 -3.40 3.55 -85.17
N GLN A 5 -4.20 2.53 -85.52
CA GLN A 5 -5.32 2.11 -84.66
C GLN A 5 -4.84 1.31 -83.44
N MET A 6 -3.77 0.53 -83.61
CA MET A 6 -3.30 -0.47 -82.63
C MET A 6 -2.56 0.14 -81.42
N VAL A 7 -1.99 1.34 -81.58
CA VAL A 7 -1.33 2.07 -80.47
C VAL A 7 -2.36 2.73 -79.54
N CYS A 8 -3.48 3.23 -80.09
CA CYS A 8 -4.55 3.87 -79.31
C CYS A 8 -5.40 2.88 -78.51
N ASP A 9 -5.60 1.66 -79.04
CA ASP A 9 -6.37 0.61 -78.38
C ASP A 9 -5.63 0.04 -77.15
N ASN A 10 -4.30 -0.06 -77.21
CA ASN A 10 -3.48 -0.59 -76.12
C ASN A 10 -3.46 0.36 -74.91
N ASP A 11 -3.36 1.67 -75.14
CA ASP A 11 -3.42 2.71 -74.09
C ASP A 11 -4.79 2.77 -73.40
N SER A 12 -5.86 2.55 -74.17
CA SER A 12 -7.23 2.55 -73.63
C SER A 12 -7.49 1.33 -72.74
N HIS A 13 -6.97 0.17 -73.13
CA HIS A 13 -7.05 -1.06 -72.35
C HIS A 13 -6.26 -0.96 -71.03
N VAL A 14 -5.05 -0.37 -71.07
CA VAL A 14 -4.23 -0.13 -69.87
C VAL A 14 -4.94 0.83 -68.91
N LYS A 15 -5.51 1.93 -69.40
CA LYS A 15 -6.27 2.89 -68.57
C LYS A 15 -7.49 2.24 -67.91
N LEU A 16 -8.24 1.41 -68.64
CA LEU A 16 -9.41 0.70 -68.08
C LEU A 16 -9.00 -0.29 -66.98
N SER A 17 -7.90 -1.02 -67.18
CA SER A 17 -7.34 -1.94 -66.17
C SER A 17 -6.95 -1.19 -64.88
N VAL A 18 -6.28 -0.04 -65.01
CA VAL A 18 -5.90 0.80 -63.87
C VAL A 18 -7.13 1.35 -63.13
N LEU A 19 -8.16 1.83 -63.86
CA LEU A 19 -9.40 2.33 -63.26
C LEU A 19 -10.18 1.23 -62.52
N ASN A 20 -10.20 0.00 -63.06
CA ASN A 20 -10.82 -1.14 -62.39
C ASN A 20 -10.08 -1.52 -61.11
N GLY A 21 -8.73 -1.57 -61.15
CA GLY A 21 -7.93 -1.82 -59.95
C GLY A 21 -8.11 -0.74 -58.87
N LEU A 22 -8.20 0.53 -59.27
CA LEU A 22 -8.48 1.63 -58.34
C LEU A 22 -9.89 1.52 -57.71
N ARG A 23 -10.88 1.10 -58.50
CA ARG A 23 -12.26 0.85 -58.03
C ARG A 23 -12.31 -0.31 -57.04
N GLU A 24 -11.62 -1.41 -57.32
CA GLU A 24 -11.54 -2.57 -56.42
C GLU A 24 -10.85 -2.20 -55.11
N HIS A 25 -9.74 -1.45 -55.19
CA HIS A 25 -9.03 -0.97 -54.01
C HIS A 25 -9.90 0.00 -53.17
N HIS A 26 -10.66 0.90 -53.81
CA HIS A 26 -11.62 1.75 -53.12
C HIS A 26 -12.69 0.91 -52.40
N ARG A 27 -13.25 -0.08 -53.07
CA ARG A 27 -14.25 -0.99 -52.49
C ARG A 27 -13.70 -1.77 -51.30
N MET A 28 -12.46 -2.24 -51.38
CA MET A 28 -11.79 -2.93 -50.27
C MET A 28 -11.58 -2.00 -49.08
N LYS A 29 -11.22 -0.74 -49.32
CA LYS A 29 -11.11 0.28 -48.26
C LYS A 29 -12.46 0.56 -47.61
N GLU A 30 -13.54 0.66 -48.38
CA GLU A 30 -14.89 0.85 -47.84
C GLU A 30 -15.32 -0.31 -46.93
N ILE A 31 -15.03 -1.55 -47.34
CA ILE A 31 -15.30 -2.74 -46.51
C ILE A 31 -14.49 -2.67 -45.21
N ARG A 32 -13.19 -2.34 -45.29
CA ARG A 32 -12.34 -2.26 -44.10
C ARG A 32 -12.79 -1.14 -43.14
N VAL A 33 -13.23 0.00 -43.68
CA VAL A 33 -13.79 1.08 -42.88
C VAL A 33 -15.06 0.64 -42.15
N HIS A 34 -15.94 -0.13 -42.81
CA HIS A 34 -17.13 -0.66 -42.18
C HIS A 34 -16.78 -1.66 -41.06
N GLU A 35 -15.85 -2.57 -41.31
CA GLU A 35 -15.38 -3.55 -40.33
C GLU A 35 -14.77 -2.86 -39.09
N LEU A 36 -13.86 -1.91 -39.31
CA LEU A 36 -13.27 -1.11 -38.22
C LEU A 36 -14.33 -0.34 -37.43
N LYS A 37 -15.38 0.16 -38.09
CA LYS A 37 -16.48 0.85 -37.41
C LYS A 37 -17.23 -0.10 -36.49
N THR A 38 -17.50 -1.33 -36.93
CA THR A 38 -18.13 -2.35 -36.10
C THR A 38 -17.26 -2.72 -34.90
N GLU A 39 -15.94 -2.87 -35.08
CA GLU A 39 -15.01 -3.14 -33.97
C GLU A 39 -14.99 -2.00 -32.95
N VAL A 40 -15.02 -0.74 -33.42
CA VAL A 40 -15.09 0.44 -32.55
C VAL A 40 -16.39 0.47 -31.74
N ASP A 41 -17.53 0.17 -32.37
CA ASP A 41 -18.83 0.13 -31.69
C ASP A 41 -18.86 -0.97 -30.61
N GLU A 42 -18.26 -2.14 -30.88
CA GLU A 42 -18.12 -3.22 -29.90
C GLU A 42 -17.20 -2.82 -28.73
N ALA A 43 -16.05 -2.20 -29.03
CA ALA A 43 -15.13 -1.72 -28.01
C ALA A 43 -15.78 -0.67 -27.11
N GLN A 44 -16.58 0.24 -27.69
CA GLN A 44 -17.30 1.25 -26.93
C GLN A 44 -18.34 0.64 -25.97
N ASN A 45 -19.04 -0.41 -26.39
CA ASN A 45 -19.97 -1.13 -25.52
C ASN A 45 -19.23 -1.76 -24.33
N LYS A 46 -18.08 -2.39 -24.56
CA LYS A 46 -17.24 -2.95 -23.48
C LYS A 46 -16.73 -1.88 -22.52
N ILE A 47 -16.36 -0.70 -23.04
CA ILE A 47 -15.96 0.45 -22.22
C ILE A 47 -17.12 0.90 -21.32
N ASN A 48 -18.33 1.05 -21.87
CA ASN A 48 -19.50 1.48 -21.10
C ASN A 48 -19.84 0.49 -19.98
N GLU A 49 -19.70 -0.81 -20.22
CA GLU A 49 -19.89 -1.85 -19.21
C GLU A 49 -18.81 -1.80 -18.11
N ALA A 50 -17.55 -1.60 -18.50
CA ALA A 50 -16.44 -1.42 -17.57
C ALA A 50 -16.65 -0.19 -16.68
N GLU A 51 -17.08 0.94 -17.24
CA GLU A 51 -17.39 2.17 -16.51
C GLU A 51 -18.48 1.96 -15.45
N SER A 52 -19.55 1.22 -15.79
CA SER A 52 -20.61 0.85 -14.83
C SER A 52 -20.05 0.04 -13.65
N THR A 53 -19.11 -0.86 -13.93
CA THR A 53 -18.44 -1.68 -12.91
C THR A 53 -17.54 -0.84 -12.02
N VAL A 54 -16.74 0.06 -12.59
CA VAL A 54 -15.91 1.03 -11.85
C VAL A 54 -16.78 1.91 -10.95
N LEU A 55 -17.94 2.37 -11.44
CA LEU A 55 -18.86 3.19 -10.65
C LEU A 55 -19.41 2.44 -9.43
N LYS A 56 -19.71 1.15 -9.57
CA LYS A 56 -20.12 0.28 -8.45
C LYS A 56 -19.00 0.14 -7.44
N MET A 57 -17.76 -0.07 -7.88
CA MET A 57 -16.61 -0.18 -6.98
C MET A 57 -16.29 1.15 -6.28
N LYS A 58 -16.38 2.27 -6.99
CA LYS A 58 -16.23 3.62 -6.41
C LYS A 58 -17.24 3.89 -5.30
N ARG A 59 -18.49 3.46 -5.48
CA ARG A 59 -19.51 3.54 -4.42
C ARG A 59 -19.14 2.71 -3.20
N LYS A 60 -18.70 1.46 -3.39
CA LYS A 60 -18.25 0.61 -2.27
C LYS A 60 -17.07 1.24 -1.52
N ILE A 61 -16.07 1.75 -2.24
CA ILE A 61 -14.91 2.46 -1.67
C ILE A 61 -15.35 3.70 -0.87
N ASN A 62 -16.32 4.47 -1.38
CA ASN A 62 -16.85 5.62 -0.64
C ASN A 62 -17.48 5.19 0.67
N VAL A 63 -18.37 4.19 0.64
CA VAL A 63 -19.03 3.67 1.86
C VAL A 63 -18.00 3.18 2.88
N THR A 64 -17.04 2.36 2.46
CA THR A 64 -15.98 1.87 3.35
C THR A 64 -15.11 2.99 3.91
N ARG A 65 -14.88 4.06 3.14
CA ARG A 65 -14.18 5.26 3.63
C ARG A 65 -15.00 5.98 4.68
N ASP A 66 -16.29 6.18 4.44
CA ASP A 66 -17.18 6.89 5.36
C ASP A 66 -17.30 6.11 6.69
N GLU A 67 -17.41 4.78 6.62
CA GLU A 67 -17.34 3.88 7.79
C GLU A 67 -15.98 3.99 8.52
N ALA A 68 -14.88 4.05 7.78
CA ALA A 68 -13.55 4.23 8.36
C ALA A 68 -13.36 5.60 9.03
N ASP A 69 -13.92 6.66 8.46
CA ASP A 69 -13.91 8.01 9.03
C ASP A 69 -14.76 8.09 10.32
N GLU A 70 -15.86 7.34 10.38
CA GLU A 70 -16.66 7.18 11.60
C GLU A 70 -15.88 6.45 12.70
N ILE A 71 -15.21 5.35 12.37
CA ILE A 71 -14.33 4.62 13.30
C ILE A 71 -13.19 5.54 13.78
N LYS A 72 -12.56 6.28 12.88
CA LYS A 72 -11.48 7.23 13.20
C LYS A 72 -11.96 8.32 14.16
N ARG A 73 -13.15 8.89 13.93
CA ARG A 73 -13.76 9.88 14.84
C ARG A 73 -14.07 9.30 16.21
N SER A 74 -14.52 8.05 16.27
CA SER A 74 -14.75 7.35 17.54
C SER A 74 -13.43 7.15 18.31
N MET A 75 -12.35 6.80 17.62
CA MET A 75 -11.01 6.72 18.21
C MET A 75 -10.50 8.10 18.66
N GLU A 76 -10.67 9.16 17.86
CA GLU A 76 -10.23 10.52 18.18
C GLU A 76 -10.98 11.11 19.39
N ASN A 77 -12.29 10.86 19.51
CA ASN A 77 -13.10 11.33 20.65
C ASN A 77 -12.80 10.58 21.96
N MET A 78 -12.15 9.43 21.89
CA MET A 78 -11.55 8.73 23.04
C MET A 78 -10.10 9.15 23.32
N THR A 79 -9.43 9.82 22.38
CA THR A 79 -8.02 10.22 22.51
C THR A 79 -7.87 11.70 22.89
N THR A 80 -8.84 12.55 22.54
CA THR A 80 -8.76 14.01 22.70
C THR A 80 -9.04 14.56 24.10
N PRO A 81 -9.92 14.01 24.96
CA PRO A 81 -10.11 14.60 26.30
C PRO A 81 -8.95 14.35 27.26
N GLN A 82 -8.03 13.41 26.97
CA GLN A 82 -6.85 13.14 27.80
C GLN A 82 -5.55 13.82 27.32
N LEU A 83 -5.54 14.45 26.13
CA LEU A 83 -4.32 15.00 25.53
C LEU A 83 -3.92 16.40 26.01
N GLU A 84 -4.79 17.13 26.72
CA GLU A 84 -4.47 18.47 27.26
C GLU A 84 -3.94 18.44 28.71
N GLN A 85 -3.80 17.27 29.34
CA GLN A 85 -3.32 17.14 30.74
C GLN A 85 -2.03 16.33 30.91
N LEU A 86 -1.35 15.94 29.82
CA LEU A 86 -0.09 15.18 29.88
C LEU A 86 1.03 15.88 29.12
N GLU A 87 1.27 17.17 29.41
CA GLU A 87 2.40 17.93 28.89
C GLU A 87 3.72 17.68 29.64
N GLU A 88 4.03 16.44 30.06
CA GLU A 88 5.40 16.16 30.55
C GLU A 88 5.91 14.71 30.45
N LEU A 89 5.47 13.91 29.47
CA LEU A 89 6.21 12.68 29.14
C LEU A 89 6.29 12.48 27.62
N GLU A 90 7.40 12.95 27.06
CA GLU A 90 7.85 12.62 25.72
C GLU A 90 8.03 11.09 25.60
N ILE A 91 7.17 10.45 24.79
CA ILE A 91 7.23 9.02 24.47
C ILE A 91 8.50 8.77 23.65
N CYS A 92 9.42 7.94 24.14
CA CYS A 92 10.63 7.57 23.41
C CYS A 92 10.57 6.13 22.88
N SER A 93 9.58 5.77 22.04
CA SER A 93 9.71 4.66 21.09
C SER A 93 8.44 4.45 20.27
N GLU A 94 8.54 4.56 18.94
CA GLU A 94 7.42 4.26 18.01
C GLU A 94 7.09 2.76 17.92
N ASP A 95 7.93 1.88 18.47
CA ASP A 95 7.81 0.42 18.34
C ASP A 95 7.01 -0.26 19.47
N GLY A 96 6.51 0.48 20.47
CA GLY A 96 5.69 -0.08 21.56
C GLY A 96 6.41 -1.06 22.51
N PHE A 97 7.75 -1.07 22.49
CA PHE A 97 8.58 -1.88 23.39
C PHE A 97 9.51 -1.01 24.23
N VAL A 98 9.54 -1.29 25.54
CA VAL A 98 10.51 -0.67 26.46
C VAL A 98 11.91 -1.24 26.23
N ALA A 99 12.89 -0.37 26.07
CA ALA A 99 14.27 -0.71 25.78
C ALA A 99 14.98 -1.31 27.00
N ASP A 100 14.78 -0.74 28.20
CA ASP A 100 15.45 -1.12 29.44
C ASP A 100 14.65 -0.77 30.71
N CYS A 101 15.22 -1.07 31.88
CA CYS A 101 14.61 -0.75 33.18
C CYS A 101 14.52 0.76 33.47
N CYS A 102 15.42 1.57 32.91
CA CYS A 102 15.41 3.02 33.09
C CYS A 102 14.20 3.63 32.38
N GLU A 103 13.91 3.17 31.15
CA GLU A 103 12.70 3.56 30.43
C GLU A 103 11.42 3.15 31.17
N ILE A 104 11.38 1.93 31.72
CA ILE A 104 10.25 1.49 32.54
C ILE A 104 10.07 2.41 33.76
N LYS A 105 11.15 2.76 34.47
CA LYS A 105 11.09 3.66 35.64
C LYS A 105 10.62 5.07 35.25
N ARG A 106 11.04 5.57 34.09
CA ARG A 106 10.62 6.87 33.56
C ARG A 106 9.13 6.89 33.20
N MET A 107 8.66 5.84 32.51
CA MET A 107 7.24 5.71 32.12
C MET A 107 6.33 5.40 33.32
N TYR A 108 6.83 4.64 34.28
CA TYR A 108 6.09 4.20 35.46
C TYR A 108 6.94 4.45 36.73
N PRO A 109 6.98 5.69 37.24
CA PRO A 109 7.78 6.03 38.42
C PRO A 109 7.48 5.18 39.66
N SER A 110 6.25 4.69 39.79
CA SER A 110 5.79 3.83 40.88
C SER A 110 5.95 2.32 40.61
N ALA A 111 6.58 1.93 39.50
CA ALA A 111 6.82 0.52 39.18
C ALA A 111 7.64 -0.15 40.30
N PRO A 112 7.20 -1.30 40.83
CA PRO A 112 7.93 -2.01 41.87
C PRO A 112 9.15 -2.75 41.29
N SER A 113 10.13 -3.08 42.13
CA SER A 113 11.21 -3.98 41.73
C SER A 113 10.65 -5.36 41.35
N GLY A 114 11.13 -5.95 40.25
CA GLY A 114 10.52 -7.17 39.70
C GLY A 114 11.09 -7.64 38.38
N ILE A 115 10.51 -8.71 37.82
CA ILE A 115 10.87 -9.21 36.49
C ILE A 115 10.06 -8.46 35.42
N TYR A 116 10.77 -7.89 34.45
CA TYR A 116 10.19 -7.16 33.32
C TYR A 116 10.67 -7.75 32.00
N ALA A 117 9.85 -7.63 30.97
CA ALA A 117 10.22 -7.97 29.61
C ALA A 117 10.67 -6.71 28.87
N ILE A 118 11.94 -6.66 28.47
CA ILE A 118 12.53 -5.57 27.69
C ILE A 118 12.84 -6.05 26.27
N LYS A 119 13.09 -5.12 25.34
CA LYS A 119 13.58 -5.45 23.99
C LYS A 119 14.87 -6.26 24.12
N ASP A 120 14.96 -7.39 23.41
CA ASP A 120 16.18 -8.19 23.38
C ASP A 120 17.29 -7.43 22.63
N PRO A 121 18.38 -6.99 23.29
CA PRO A 121 19.45 -6.26 22.61
C PRO A 121 20.17 -7.13 21.55
N CYS A 122 20.11 -8.46 21.67
CA CYS A 122 20.68 -9.39 20.68
C CYS A 122 19.86 -9.46 19.39
N ALA A 123 18.63 -8.96 19.37
CA ALA A 123 17.82 -8.86 18.16
C ALA A 123 18.35 -7.84 17.14
N GLY A 124 19.28 -6.96 17.56
CA GLY A 124 19.80 -5.87 16.76
C GLY A 124 18.73 -4.84 16.37
N ASP A 125 19.03 -4.05 15.34
CA ASP A 125 18.15 -2.97 14.85
C ASP A 125 17.02 -3.48 13.94
N ASN A 126 16.68 -4.78 13.99
CA ASN A 126 15.57 -5.30 13.19
C ASN A 126 14.23 -4.76 13.75
N PRO A 127 13.53 -3.87 13.02
CA PRO A 127 12.28 -3.27 13.49
C PRO A 127 11.13 -4.29 13.56
N PHE A 128 11.28 -5.46 12.95
CA PHE A 128 10.30 -6.56 13.02
C PHE A 128 10.64 -7.60 14.09
N SER A 129 11.69 -7.38 14.89
CA SER A 129 12.01 -8.31 15.96
C SER A 129 11.16 -8.06 17.20
N TYR A 130 10.31 -9.03 17.53
CA TYR A 130 9.51 -9.05 18.75
C TYR A 130 10.17 -9.85 19.88
N ALA A 131 11.48 -10.14 19.75
CA ALA A 131 12.22 -10.87 20.77
C ALA A 131 12.31 -10.05 22.06
N LYS A 132 11.97 -10.69 23.18
CA LYS A 132 11.95 -10.08 24.51
C LYS A 132 12.92 -10.79 25.42
N LEU A 133 13.64 -10.01 26.22
CA LEU A 133 14.49 -10.51 27.28
C LEU A 133 13.82 -10.25 28.63
N ALA A 134 13.68 -11.31 29.45
CA ALA A 134 13.22 -11.18 30.82
C ALA A 134 14.40 -10.79 31.72
N VAL A 135 14.31 -9.63 32.37
CA VAL A 135 15.34 -9.11 33.28
C VAL A 135 14.73 -8.77 34.64
N TYR A 136 15.54 -8.79 35.69
CA TYR A 136 15.14 -8.21 36.97
C TYR A 136 15.49 -6.72 36.99
N CYS A 137 14.49 -5.88 37.14
CA CYS A 137 14.65 -4.45 37.35
C CYS A 137 14.56 -4.12 38.83
N ASP A 138 15.60 -3.48 39.36
CA ASP A 138 15.52 -2.80 40.65
C ASP A 138 15.02 -1.37 40.43
N MET A 139 13.80 -1.11 40.89
CA MET A 139 13.08 0.16 40.73
C MET A 139 13.11 1.02 42.00
N GLU A 140 13.74 0.55 43.07
CA GLU A 140 13.66 1.16 44.39
C GLU A 140 15.02 1.71 44.85
N THR A 141 16.10 0.98 44.61
CA THR A 141 17.44 1.37 45.06
C THR A 141 17.99 2.53 44.23
N ASP A 142 18.53 3.55 44.91
CA ASP A 142 19.21 4.70 44.29
C ASP A 142 18.44 5.37 43.14
N GLY A 143 17.12 5.51 43.31
CA GLY A 143 16.23 6.12 42.30
C GLY A 143 15.67 5.12 41.27
N GLY A 144 16.11 3.87 41.29
CA GLY A 144 15.57 2.78 40.47
C GLY A 144 15.99 2.81 39.00
N GLY A 145 15.41 1.92 38.21
CA GLY A 145 15.69 1.79 36.78
C GLY A 145 16.92 0.94 36.46
N TRP A 146 17.39 0.14 37.41
CA TRP A 146 18.60 -0.66 37.26
C TRP A 146 18.29 -2.06 36.72
N ILE A 147 18.97 -2.48 35.66
CA ILE A 147 19.02 -3.90 35.26
C ILE A 147 19.99 -4.63 36.18
N VAL A 148 19.52 -5.66 36.89
CA VAL A 148 20.39 -6.51 37.70
C VAL A 148 21.04 -7.56 36.80
N ILE A 149 22.35 -7.44 36.59
CA ILE A 149 23.15 -8.35 35.76
C ILE A 149 23.55 -9.62 36.53
N GLN A 150 23.77 -9.51 37.84
CA GLN A 150 24.22 -10.62 38.67
C GLN A 150 23.72 -10.44 40.10
N ARG A 151 23.24 -11.52 40.73
CA ARG A 151 22.93 -11.56 42.16
C ARG A 151 23.62 -12.76 42.78
N ARG A 152 24.37 -12.55 43.87
CA ARG A 152 24.85 -13.63 44.75
C ARG A 152 23.90 -13.75 45.92
N ASN A 153 23.22 -14.88 46.02
CA ASN A 153 22.53 -15.22 47.25
C ASN A 153 23.56 -15.78 48.22
N ALA A 154 24.04 -14.94 49.14
CA ALA A 154 24.72 -15.42 50.32
C ALA A 154 23.66 -16.05 51.25
N SER A 155 23.27 -17.29 50.98
CA SER A 155 22.65 -18.11 52.02
C SER A 155 23.72 -18.38 53.08
N MET A 156 23.84 -17.49 54.06
CA MET A 156 24.74 -17.67 55.20
C MET A 156 24.04 -18.45 56.31
N GLY A 157 24.82 -19.39 56.84
CA GLY A 157 24.53 -20.36 57.91
C GLY A 157 24.79 -21.75 57.32
N TRP A 158 26.01 -22.31 57.31
CA TRP A 158 26.93 -22.52 58.44
C TRP A 158 28.38 -22.65 57.93
N VAL A 159 29.34 -21.97 58.58
CA VAL A 159 30.61 -22.54 59.12
C VAL A 159 31.07 -21.63 60.26
#